data_AF-A0A2E3QUQ1-F1
#
_entry.id   AF-A0A2E3QUQ1-F1
#
_cell.length_a   1.000
_cell.length_b   1.000
_cell.length_c   1.000
_cell.angle_alpha   90.00
_cell.angle_beta   90.00
_cell.angle_gamma   90.00
#
_symmetry.space_group_name_H-M   'P 1'
#
loop_
_entity.id
_entity.type
_entity.pdbx_description
1 polymer ?
#
loop_
_entity_poly.entity_id
_entity_poly.type
_entity_poly.pdbx_seq_one_letter_code
_entity_poly.pdbx_strand_id
1 'polypeptide(L)'
;MSFRSPFVLLLAAVLVPVAWAAFAYAARRRTEALTLFLGARAGTMTTGPLVRRRRIRAALLVGAVALVAVALAGPRIGTALQESRQESLDLLIALDVSASMLAEDVAPSRLERAKLEIERVVEARRGDRVGLVVFAGDAFLQCPLTTDRGALRLFLDAADPEQISVQGTDFARALAVADAAFKAGDDDQTRPRALLVVSDGEDHEGGLADAADALREDGVEILALGVGTDEGAAVPDVRRGKVVGVRRDRQTGQSVMTRFEPGALRDLAGRSGLFRVGRTPAAGAVNDALAGLDRAVVAQDEFAASAERFQWPLALALLLLVLERVLASRPPPHGEERSRADEASDEPGRDPAEAAPHAGSPTPSTVPVAVMALLLLGGCSNPLDALDPGARQGRAGVALLEADDAVGAEAQFMAGLAQPEVPRTIRARLWHGLGVARAAQERFAGADSAFAEALPFADDPRQRARYAYDAGTAALRADDPARADSLLRIALLLDPTSADARRNQEIARRLLQDPPEPPEPSDFAEQVKARADALVAQRQYREALNVMEDGLARDSSVAAYADFTQRLGGVVQIEDSVPDNAP
;
A
#
# COMPACT_ATOMS: atom_id res chain seq x y z
N MET A 1 -5.56 28.13 11.95
CA MET A 1 -4.16 27.80 12.29
C MET A 1 -4.18 27.07 13.62
N SER A 2 -3.91 25.77 13.60
CA SER A 2 -3.80 24.95 14.81
C SER A 2 -2.31 24.71 15.12
N PHE A 3 -2.01 24.31 16.35
CA PHE A 3 -0.66 23.96 16.78
C PHE A 3 -0.66 22.52 17.26
N ARG A 4 0.38 21.74 16.96
CA ARG A 4 0.54 20.37 17.48
C ARG A 4 0.57 20.35 19.01
N SER A 5 1.23 21.33 19.61
CA SER A 5 1.44 21.40 21.06
C SER A 5 1.21 22.83 21.56
N PRO A 6 -0.05 23.25 21.74
CA PRO A 6 -0.37 24.63 22.14
C PRO A 6 0.22 25.01 23.50
N PHE A 7 0.46 24.04 24.39
CA PHE A 7 1.11 24.25 25.69
C PHE A 7 2.53 24.84 25.58
N VAL A 8 3.25 24.58 24.49
CA VAL A 8 4.58 25.15 24.26
C VAL A 8 4.51 26.67 24.13
N LEU A 9 3.42 27.21 23.60
CA LEU A 9 3.21 28.66 23.50
C LEU A 9 2.99 29.31 24.87
N LEU A 10 2.33 28.61 25.80
CA LEU A 10 2.18 29.08 27.19
C LEU A 10 3.53 29.15 27.90
N LEU A 11 4.37 28.12 27.71
CA LEU A 11 5.74 28.13 28.22
C LEU A 11 6.57 29.26 27.60
N ALA A 12 6.43 29.50 26.29
CA ALA A 12 7.08 30.61 25.59
C ALA A 12 6.66 31.98 26.14
N ALA A 13 5.36 32.15 26.43
CA ALA A 13 4.80 33.37 27.00
C ALA A 13 5.40 33.73 28.37
N VAL A 14 5.91 32.75 29.11
CA VAL A 14 6.63 32.96 30.38
C VAL A 14 8.13 33.14 30.16
N LEU A 15 8.75 32.30 29.32
CA LEU A 15 10.20 32.33 29.09
C LEU A 15 10.70 33.60 28.40
N VAL A 16 9.94 34.14 27.44
CA VAL A 16 10.34 35.33 26.67
C VAL A 16 10.43 36.59 27.56
N PRO A 17 9.42 36.92 28.40
CA PRO A 17 9.53 38.01 29.38
C PRO A 17 10.63 37.80 30.42
N VAL A 18 10.81 36.56 30.90
CA VAL A 18 11.87 36.24 31.87
C VAL A 18 13.25 36.46 31.26
N ALA A 19 13.48 36.00 30.03
CA ALA A 19 14.72 36.25 29.31
C ALA A 19 14.96 37.75 29.10
N TRP A 20 13.93 38.50 28.68
CA TRP A 20 14.03 39.96 28.54
C TRP A 20 14.33 40.66 29.87
N ALA A 21 13.66 40.27 30.95
CA ALA A 21 13.89 40.79 32.30
C ALA A 21 15.30 40.48 32.80
N ALA A 22 15.82 39.28 32.54
CA ALA A 22 17.21 38.90 32.85
C ALA A 22 18.21 39.77 32.09
N PHE A 23 17.99 40.02 30.79
CA PHE A 23 18.83 40.94 30.01
C PHE A 23 18.74 42.39 30.51
N ALA A 24 17.56 42.87 30.88
CA ALA A 24 17.36 44.20 31.44
C ALA A 24 18.04 44.34 32.82
N TYR A 25 17.94 43.32 33.67
CA TYR A 25 18.59 43.25 34.96
C TYR A 25 20.11 43.21 34.84
N ALA A 26 20.65 42.36 33.95
CA ALA A 26 22.08 42.32 33.65
C ALA A 26 22.60 43.66 33.10
N ALA A 27 21.79 44.35 32.28
CA ALA A 27 22.12 45.69 31.81
C ALA A 27 22.17 46.71 32.95
N ARG A 28 21.21 46.69 33.89
CA ARG A 28 21.17 47.57 35.08
C ARG A 28 22.33 47.31 36.04
N ARG A 29 22.54 46.05 36.43
CA ARG A 29 23.67 45.63 37.28
C ARG A 29 25.01 46.04 36.69
N ARG A 30 25.15 45.95 35.36
CA ARG A 30 26.38 46.37 34.67
C ARG A 30 26.55 47.87 34.68
N THR A 31 25.47 48.64 34.49
CA THR A 31 25.56 50.11 34.63
C THR A 31 25.94 50.51 36.06
N GLU A 32 25.36 49.86 37.08
CA GLU A 32 25.70 50.09 38.49
C GLU A 32 27.16 49.74 38.80
N ALA A 33 27.64 48.58 38.34
CA ALA A 33 29.03 48.17 38.49
C ALA A 33 30.01 49.10 37.77
N LEU A 34 29.65 49.57 36.57
CA LEU A 34 30.46 50.54 35.81
C LEU A 34 30.46 51.92 36.48
N THR A 35 29.35 52.37 37.07
CA THR A 35 29.30 53.63 37.84
C THR A 35 30.12 53.57 39.12
N LEU A 36 30.16 52.41 39.78
CA LEU A 36 31.01 52.18 40.96
C LEU A 36 32.50 52.18 40.63
N PHE A 37 32.90 51.67 39.46
CA PHE A 37 34.32 51.61 39.04
C PHE A 37 34.84 52.87 38.33
N LEU A 38 33.99 53.60 37.57
CA LEU A 38 34.42 54.69 36.68
C LEU A 38 33.90 56.08 37.05
N GLY A 39 33.04 56.21 38.08
CA GLY A 39 32.51 57.50 38.54
C GLY A 39 31.80 58.30 37.44
N ALA A 40 32.03 59.63 37.36
CA ALA A 40 31.38 60.53 36.40
C ALA A 40 31.65 60.20 34.92
N ARG A 41 32.73 59.45 34.62
CA ARG A 41 33.03 58.95 33.26
C ARG A 41 32.17 57.76 32.84
N ALA A 42 31.37 57.20 33.74
CA ALA A 42 30.43 56.13 33.41
C ALA A 42 29.30 56.64 32.48
N GLY A 43 28.82 57.88 32.65
CA GLY A 43 27.69 58.44 31.88
C GLY A 43 27.91 58.47 30.37
N THR A 44 29.15 58.69 29.91
CA THR A 44 29.52 58.72 28.49
C THR A 44 29.72 57.32 27.89
N MET A 45 29.88 56.28 28.73
CA MET A 45 29.95 54.88 28.29
C MET A 45 28.62 54.12 28.46
N THR A 46 27.71 54.63 29.29
CA THR A 46 26.35 54.09 29.48
C THR A 46 25.31 54.70 28.55
N THR A 47 25.67 55.73 27.79
CA THR A 47 24.86 56.32 26.72
C THR A 47 25.66 56.34 25.42
N GLY A 48 25.17 55.70 24.36
CA GLY A 48 25.87 55.67 23.08
C GLY A 48 25.58 54.46 22.17
N PRO A 49 26.28 54.37 21.02
CA PRO A 49 26.08 53.33 20.00
C PRO A 49 26.29 51.90 20.52
N LEU A 50 27.16 51.73 21.53
CA LEU A 50 27.45 50.44 22.15
C LEU A 50 26.27 49.89 22.96
N VAL A 51 25.51 50.76 23.65
CA VAL A 51 24.31 50.37 24.40
C VAL A 51 23.16 50.05 23.44
N ARG A 52 23.01 50.85 22.37
CA ARG A 52 22.06 50.56 21.29
C ARG A 52 22.35 49.20 20.64
N ARG A 53 23.61 48.92 20.29
CA ARG A 53 24.05 47.63 19.72
C ARG A 53 23.74 46.46 20.65
N ARG A 54 23.94 46.61 21.97
CA ARG A 54 23.60 45.58 22.95
C ARG A 54 22.10 45.33 23.07
N ARG A 55 21.27 46.39 23.08
CA ARG A 55 19.81 46.25 23.09
C ARG A 55 19.31 45.53 21.83
N ILE A 56 19.88 45.87 20.67
CA ILE A 56 19.58 45.19 19.40
C ILE A 56 19.96 43.70 19.50
N ARG A 57 21.15 43.35 19.99
CA ARG A 57 21.55 41.93 20.18
C ARG A 57 20.62 41.18 21.14
N ALA A 58 20.25 41.79 22.26
CA ALA A 58 19.30 41.20 23.21
C ALA A 58 17.93 40.97 22.56
N ALA A 59 17.44 41.93 21.76
CA ALA A 59 16.20 41.79 21.00
C ALA A 59 16.26 40.68 19.94
N LEU A 60 17.39 40.55 19.23
CA LEU A 60 17.60 39.47 18.26
C LEU A 60 17.62 38.09 18.94
N LEU A 61 18.30 37.95 20.08
CA LEU A 61 18.33 36.71 20.88
C LEU A 61 16.96 36.33 21.42
N VAL A 62 16.25 37.28 22.03
CA VAL A 62 14.91 37.04 22.59
C VAL A 62 13.90 36.73 21.47
N GLY A 63 13.99 37.41 20.33
CA GLY A 63 13.19 37.12 19.14
C GLY A 63 13.47 35.72 18.57
N ALA A 64 14.73 35.29 18.53
CA ALA A 64 15.09 33.95 18.11
C ALA A 64 14.51 32.86 19.02
N VAL A 65 14.59 33.05 20.35
CA VAL A 65 14.00 32.13 21.33
C VAL A 65 12.48 32.03 21.17
N ALA A 66 11.80 33.16 20.96
CA ALA A 66 10.36 33.18 20.71
C ALA A 66 9.99 32.38 19.44
N LEU A 67 10.74 32.56 18.35
CA LEU A 67 10.49 31.87 17.09
C LEU A 67 10.81 30.36 17.15
N VAL A 68 11.85 29.95 17.89
CA VAL A 68 12.11 28.54 18.17
C VAL A 68 10.96 27.91 18.94
N ALA A 69 10.39 28.63 19.92
CA ALA A 69 9.23 28.14 20.65
C ALA A 69 7.98 28.01 19.76
N VAL A 70 7.77 28.94 18.83
CA VAL A 70 6.71 28.84 17.80
C VAL A 70 6.96 27.64 16.88
N ALA A 71 8.20 27.40 16.46
CA ALA A 71 8.56 26.23 15.66
C ALA A 71 8.28 24.91 16.42
N LEU A 72 8.65 24.84 17.70
CA LEU A 72 8.40 23.69 18.58
C LEU A 72 6.91 23.43 18.80
N ALA A 73 6.09 24.48 18.84
CA ALA A 73 4.63 24.37 18.93
C ALA A 73 4.01 23.71 17.68
N GLY A 74 4.75 23.64 16.58
CA GLY A 74 4.35 22.95 15.35
C GLY A 74 3.15 23.64 14.69
N PRO A 75 3.33 24.84 14.08
CA PRO A 75 2.25 25.55 13.42
C PRO A 75 1.75 24.74 12.23
N ARG A 76 0.44 24.52 12.17
CA ARG A 76 -0.20 23.77 11.09
C ARG A 76 -0.90 24.74 10.15
N ILE A 77 -0.44 24.79 8.89
CA ILE A 77 -0.95 25.68 7.85
C ILE A 77 -1.04 24.91 6.52
N GLY A 78 -2.24 24.89 5.95
CA GLY A 78 -2.56 24.17 4.71
C GLY A 78 -2.96 22.70 4.97
N THR A 79 -3.47 22.04 3.94
CA THR A 79 -3.75 20.61 3.88
C THR A 79 -2.52 19.87 3.33
N ALA A 80 -2.17 18.71 3.88
CA ALA A 80 -1.24 17.78 3.28
C ALA A 80 -2.01 16.51 2.92
N LEU A 81 -1.87 16.05 1.68
CA LEU A 81 -2.32 14.73 1.27
C LEU A 81 -1.43 13.72 2.01
N GLN A 82 -2.02 12.98 2.92
CA GLN A 82 -1.35 11.89 3.59
C GLN A 82 -1.58 10.65 2.73
N GLU A 83 -0.70 10.43 1.76
CA GLU A 83 -0.72 9.18 1.00
C GLU A 83 -0.48 7.98 1.92
N SER A 84 -1.25 6.92 1.66
CA SER A 84 -1.10 5.57 2.21
C SER A 84 -1.68 5.33 3.62
N ARG A 85 -3.01 5.49 3.78
CA ARG A 85 -3.78 4.44 4.46
C ARG A 85 -4.30 3.49 3.38
N GLN A 86 -4.00 2.21 3.55
CA GLN A 86 -4.48 1.14 2.67
C GLN A 86 -6.01 1.19 2.61
N GLU A 87 -6.54 1.30 1.40
CA GLU A 87 -7.95 1.10 1.05
C GLU A 87 -8.35 -0.28 1.61
N SER A 88 -9.08 -0.30 2.73
CA SER A 88 -9.61 -1.55 3.27
C SER A 88 -10.95 -1.29 3.93
N LEU A 89 -11.98 -1.94 3.41
CA LEU A 89 -13.35 -1.87 3.93
C LEU A 89 -13.75 -3.18 4.62
N ASP A 90 -14.82 -3.12 5.40
CA ASP A 90 -15.48 -4.29 5.96
C ASP A 90 -16.67 -4.66 5.07
N LEU A 91 -16.61 -5.83 4.43
CA LEU A 91 -17.65 -6.37 3.57
C LEU A 91 -18.35 -7.53 4.26
N LEU A 92 -19.64 -7.39 4.57
CA LEU A 92 -20.48 -8.54 4.90
C LEU A 92 -21.27 -8.96 3.68
N ILE A 93 -21.33 -10.27 3.45
CA ILE A 93 -22.12 -10.87 2.36
C ILE A 93 -23.29 -11.60 2.99
N ALA A 94 -24.51 -11.19 2.69
CA ALA A 94 -25.72 -11.90 3.09
C ALA A 94 -26.17 -12.77 1.91
N LEU A 95 -25.97 -14.08 2.00
CA LEU A 95 -26.31 -15.06 0.97
C LEU A 95 -27.63 -15.76 1.29
N ASP A 96 -28.58 -15.65 0.37
CA ASP A 96 -29.84 -16.39 0.42
C ASP A 96 -29.60 -17.87 0.11
N VAL A 97 -30.03 -18.74 1.02
CA VAL A 97 -30.00 -20.20 0.89
C VAL A 97 -31.41 -20.79 0.94
N SER A 98 -32.44 -20.00 0.66
CA SER A 98 -33.81 -20.47 0.55
C SER A 98 -33.97 -21.49 -0.60
N ALA A 99 -35.09 -22.22 -0.59
CA ALA A 99 -35.30 -23.27 -1.57
C ALA A 99 -35.40 -22.76 -3.02
N SER A 100 -35.84 -21.51 -3.24
CA SER A 100 -35.89 -20.90 -4.57
C SER A 100 -34.50 -20.76 -5.20
N MET A 101 -33.46 -20.62 -4.38
CA MET A 101 -32.07 -20.55 -4.84
C MET A 101 -31.54 -21.89 -5.40
N LEU A 102 -32.29 -22.99 -5.28
CA LEU A 102 -31.98 -24.25 -5.96
C LEU A 102 -32.48 -24.28 -7.41
N ALA A 103 -33.24 -23.28 -7.87
CA ALA A 103 -33.69 -23.22 -9.25
C ALA A 103 -32.52 -23.16 -10.24
N GLU A 104 -32.70 -23.77 -11.41
CA GLU A 104 -31.67 -23.95 -12.44
C GLU A 104 -31.89 -23.01 -13.66
N ASP A 105 -32.70 -21.97 -13.52
CA ASP A 105 -32.86 -20.92 -14.55
C ASP A 105 -31.55 -20.15 -14.82
N VAL A 106 -30.65 -20.15 -13.85
CA VAL A 106 -29.26 -19.71 -14.01
C VAL A 106 -28.33 -20.87 -13.66
N ALA A 107 -27.60 -21.38 -14.66
CA ALA A 107 -26.76 -22.55 -14.49
C ALA A 107 -25.55 -22.31 -13.57
N PRO A 108 -25.15 -23.30 -12.74
CA PRO A 108 -25.80 -24.62 -12.57
C PRO A 108 -27.05 -24.57 -11.67
N SER A 109 -27.05 -23.74 -10.64
CA SER A 109 -28.25 -23.30 -9.89
C SER A 109 -28.04 -21.85 -9.46
N ARG A 110 -29.10 -21.15 -9.04
CA ARG A 110 -28.98 -19.75 -8.55
C ARG A 110 -27.97 -19.66 -7.39
N LEU A 111 -28.01 -20.60 -6.42
CA LEU A 111 -27.09 -20.64 -5.28
C LEU A 111 -25.64 -20.85 -5.72
N GLU A 112 -25.38 -21.85 -6.56
CA GLU A 112 -24.03 -22.14 -7.02
C GLU A 112 -23.49 -21.01 -7.89
N ARG A 113 -24.35 -20.38 -8.69
CA ARG A 113 -23.99 -19.18 -9.44
C ARG A 113 -23.66 -18.01 -8.50
N ALA A 114 -24.44 -17.82 -7.44
CA ALA A 114 -24.22 -16.79 -6.43
C ALA A 114 -22.86 -16.97 -5.75
N LYS A 115 -22.51 -18.19 -5.33
CA LYS A 115 -21.20 -18.53 -4.75
C LYS A 115 -20.05 -18.16 -5.69
N LEU A 116 -20.17 -18.50 -6.98
CA LEU A 116 -19.16 -18.14 -7.99
C LEU A 116 -19.00 -16.63 -8.19
N GLU A 117 -20.10 -15.86 -8.17
CA GLU A 117 -20.01 -14.39 -8.27
C GLU A 117 -19.40 -13.78 -7.00
N ILE A 118 -19.78 -14.29 -5.82
CA ILE A 118 -19.19 -13.90 -4.54
C ILE A 118 -17.67 -14.15 -4.54
N GLU A 119 -17.23 -15.33 -4.98
CA GLU A 119 -15.80 -15.67 -5.07
C GLU A 119 -15.04 -14.66 -5.95
N ARG A 120 -15.63 -14.26 -7.08
CA ARG A 120 -15.04 -13.25 -7.98
C ARG A 120 -14.98 -11.86 -7.35
N VAL A 121 -16.00 -11.46 -6.58
CA VAL A 121 -16.00 -10.19 -5.83
C VAL A 121 -14.85 -10.22 -4.81
N VAL A 122 -14.76 -11.28 -4.02
CA VAL A 122 -13.76 -11.43 -2.95
C VAL A 122 -12.33 -11.52 -3.50
N GLU A 123 -12.09 -12.19 -4.62
CA GLU A 123 -10.72 -12.33 -5.15
C GLU A 123 -10.13 -11.02 -5.67
N ALA A 124 -10.97 -10.09 -6.10
CA ALA A 124 -10.56 -8.76 -6.57
C ALA A 124 -10.21 -7.78 -5.44
N ARG A 125 -10.60 -8.08 -4.19
CA ARG A 125 -10.53 -7.15 -3.05
C ARG A 125 -9.40 -7.53 -2.11
N ARG A 126 -8.20 -6.99 -2.34
CA ARG A 126 -6.99 -7.33 -1.56
C ARG A 126 -6.84 -6.41 -0.35
N GLY A 127 -7.13 -6.93 0.85
CA GLY A 127 -6.92 -6.22 2.12
C GLY A 127 -8.21 -5.96 2.91
N ASP A 128 -9.37 -6.16 2.28
CA ASP A 128 -10.68 -6.04 2.93
C ASP A 128 -10.92 -7.18 3.92
N ARG A 129 -11.65 -6.87 5.00
CA ARG A 129 -12.22 -7.91 5.85
C ARG A 129 -13.55 -8.33 5.27
N VAL A 130 -13.72 -9.61 5.01
CA VAL A 130 -14.95 -10.16 4.46
C VAL A 130 -15.57 -11.14 5.43
N GLY A 131 -16.88 -11.10 5.59
CA GLY A 131 -17.64 -12.09 6.36
C GLY A 131 -18.87 -12.56 5.58
N LEU A 132 -19.49 -13.64 6.07
CA LEU A 132 -20.62 -14.31 5.43
C LEU A 132 -21.75 -14.52 6.43
N VAL A 133 -22.92 -14.00 6.09
CA VAL A 133 -24.21 -14.30 6.72
C VAL A 133 -24.98 -15.17 5.73
N VAL A 134 -25.58 -16.25 6.20
CA VAL A 134 -26.51 -17.06 5.39
C VAL A 134 -27.91 -16.89 5.94
N PHE A 135 -28.90 -16.82 5.06
CA PHE A 135 -30.28 -16.60 5.47
C PHE A 135 -31.30 -17.30 4.57
N ALA A 136 -32.46 -17.60 5.16
CA ALA A 136 -33.69 -18.04 4.53
C ALA A 136 -34.84 -17.48 5.38
N GLY A 137 -35.71 -18.30 5.99
CA GLY A 137 -36.69 -17.82 6.99
C GLY A 137 -36.10 -17.55 8.38
N ASP A 138 -34.80 -17.78 8.54
CA ASP A 138 -33.99 -17.34 9.68
C ASP A 138 -32.60 -16.94 9.16
N ALA A 139 -31.75 -16.30 9.98
CA ALA A 139 -30.43 -15.85 9.56
C ALA A 139 -29.35 -16.12 10.62
N PHE A 140 -28.13 -16.45 10.20
CA PHE A 140 -27.01 -16.58 11.12
C PHE A 140 -25.66 -16.24 10.47
N LEU A 141 -24.71 -15.82 11.31
CA LEU A 141 -23.34 -15.50 10.90
C LEU A 141 -22.56 -16.80 10.66
N GLN A 142 -22.33 -17.12 9.39
CA GLN A 142 -21.59 -18.31 8.97
C GLN A 142 -20.07 -18.10 9.07
N CYS A 143 -19.59 -16.90 8.74
CA CYS A 143 -18.18 -16.52 8.82
C CYS A 143 -18.06 -15.08 9.38
N PRO A 144 -17.37 -14.89 10.52
CA PRO A 144 -17.04 -13.55 11.01
C PRO A 144 -16.15 -12.79 10.02
N LEU A 145 -16.11 -11.46 10.14
CA LEU A 145 -15.23 -10.60 9.36
C LEU A 145 -13.76 -11.03 9.50
N THR A 146 -13.14 -11.40 8.39
CA THR A 146 -11.76 -11.89 8.34
C THR A 146 -11.05 -11.43 7.07
N THR A 147 -9.72 -11.25 7.13
CA THR A 147 -8.88 -11.05 5.94
C THR A 147 -8.51 -12.38 5.26
N ASP A 148 -8.82 -13.51 5.90
CA ASP A 148 -8.53 -14.86 5.38
C ASP A 148 -9.60 -15.30 4.39
N ARG A 149 -9.33 -15.09 3.10
CA ARG A 149 -10.18 -15.53 1.98
C ARG A 149 -10.30 -17.04 1.88
N GLY A 150 -9.27 -17.79 2.29
CA GLY A 150 -9.30 -19.24 2.31
C GLY A 150 -10.35 -19.75 3.30
N ALA A 151 -10.38 -19.15 4.50
CA ALA A 151 -11.40 -19.44 5.50
C ALA A 151 -12.81 -19.08 4.99
N LEU A 152 -13.00 -17.89 4.41
CA LEU A 152 -14.29 -17.49 3.84
C LEU A 152 -14.76 -18.47 2.76
N ARG A 153 -13.86 -18.91 1.87
CA ARG A 153 -14.18 -19.86 0.80
C ARG A 153 -14.68 -21.20 1.37
N LEU A 154 -14.04 -21.71 2.41
CA LEU A 154 -14.51 -22.94 3.08
C LEU A 154 -15.94 -22.79 3.62
N PHE A 155 -16.28 -21.63 4.18
CA PHE A 155 -17.63 -21.35 4.68
C PHE A 155 -18.65 -21.12 3.56
N LEU A 156 -18.24 -20.48 2.47
CA LEU A 156 -19.07 -20.25 1.29
C LEU A 156 -19.41 -21.55 0.57
N ASP A 157 -18.42 -22.42 0.38
CA ASP A 157 -18.59 -23.74 -0.26
C ASP A 157 -19.56 -24.61 0.57
N ALA A 158 -19.50 -24.51 1.90
CA ALA A 158 -20.36 -25.22 2.84
C ALA A 158 -21.79 -24.66 2.95
N ALA A 159 -22.10 -23.50 2.36
CA ALA A 159 -23.44 -22.90 2.43
C ALA A 159 -24.46 -23.75 1.65
N ASP A 160 -25.52 -24.20 2.33
CA ASP A 160 -26.50 -25.13 1.78
C ASP A 160 -27.92 -24.85 2.34
N PRO A 161 -28.99 -24.96 1.52
CA PRO A 161 -30.36 -24.77 1.98
C PRO A 161 -30.82 -25.69 3.11
N GLU A 162 -30.23 -26.87 3.27
CA GLU A 162 -30.54 -27.78 4.38
C GLU A 162 -30.03 -27.26 5.74
N GLN A 163 -29.19 -26.21 5.77
CA GLN A 163 -28.69 -25.60 7.01
C GLN A 163 -29.78 -24.83 7.78
N ILE A 164 -30.76 -24.26 7.08
CA ILE A 164 -31.83 -23.45 7.70
C ILE A 164 -33.15 -24.20 7.62
N SER A 165 -33.60 -24.67 8.78
CA SER A 165 -34.85 -25.43 8.90
C SER A 165 -36.11 -24.57 8.64
N VAL A 166 -36.04 -23.27 8.95
CA VAL A 166 -37.13 -22.32 8.69
C VAL A 166 -37.11 -21.92 7.22
N GLN A 167 -38.12 -22.41 6.50
CA GLN A 167 -38.30 -22.09 5.08
C GLN A 167 -38.89 -20.69 4.91
N GLY A 168 -38.60 -20.05 3.78
CA GLY A 168 -38.98 -18.67 3.49
C GLY A 168 -37.75 -17.82 3.24
N THR A 169 -37.98 -16.50 3.14
CA THR A 169 -36.94 -15.49 2.96
C THR A 169 -37.28 -14.31 3.86
N ASP A 170 -36.46 -14.07 4.89
CA ASP A 170 -36.58 -12.98 5.87
C ASP A 170 -35.31 -12.12 5.80
N PHE A 171 -35.38 -11.06 4.99
CA PHE A 171 -34.30 -10.10 4.85
C PHE A 171 -34.07 -9.31 6.15
N ALA A 172 -35.12 -8.98 6.90
CA ALA A 172 -34.99 -8.14 8.09
C ALA A 172 -34.09 -8.82 9.15
N ARG A 173 -34.22 -10.15 9.32
CA ARG A 173 -33.29 -10.91 10.18
C ARG A 173 -31.88 -10.95 9.64
N ALA A 174 -31.69 -11.11 8.33
CA ALA A 174 -30.37 -11.10 7.72
C ALA A 174 -29.66 -9.75 7.97
N LEU A 175 -30.38 -8.64 7.83
CA LEU A 175 -29.89 -7.29 8.13
C LEU A 175 -29.55 -7.12 9.61
N ALA A 176 -30.40 -7.61 10.53
CA ALA A 176 -30.13 -7.54 11.97
C ALA A 176 -28.88 -8.34 12.38
N VAL A 177 -28.67 -9.53 11.79
CA VAL A 177 -27.45 -10.33 12.02
C VAL A 177 -26.22 -9.63 11.45
N ALA A 178 -26.33 -9.02 10.27
CA ALA A 178 -25.25 -8.25 9.67
C ALA A 178 -24.85 -7.04 10.54
N ASP A 179 -25.83 -6.30 11.06
CA ASP A 179 -25.60 -5.19 11.99
C ASP A 179 -24.85 -5.64 13.25
N ALA A 180 -25.31 -6.73 13.88
CA ALA A 180 -24.63 -7.30 15.04
C ALA A 180 -23.20 -7.75 14.72
N ALA A 181 -22.96 -8.29 13.52
CA ALA A 181 -21.64 -8.72 13.07
C ALA A 181 -20.68 -7.54 12.82
N PHE A 182 -21.18 -6.43 12.25
CA PHE A 182 -20.39 -5.19 12.13
C PHE A 182 -20.03 -4.61 13.49
N LYS A 183 -20.95 -4.65 14.46
CA LYS A 183 -20.72 -4.18 15.83
C LYS A 183 -19.78 -5.07 16.65
N ALA A 184 -19.71 -6.36 16.32
CA ALA A 184 -18.80 -7.31 16.96
C ALA A 184 -17.37 -7.25 16.38
N GLY A 185 -17.21 -6.72 15.16
CA GLY A 185 -15.90 -6.38 14.59
C GLY A 185 -15.28 -5.19 15.31
N ASP A 186 -13.95 -5.24 15.51
CA ASP A 186 -13.12 -4.25 16.24
C ASP A 186 -13.60 -2.78 16.14
N ASP A 187 -13.43 -2.01 17.23
CA ASP A 187 -13.86 -0.62 17.47
C ASP A 187 -13.30 0.45 16.49
N ASP A 188 -12.63 0.04 15.41
CA ASP A 188 -12.11 0.92 14.38
C ASP A 188 -13.26 1.43 13.49
N GLN A 189 -14.02 2.40 14.02
CA GLN A 189 -15.11 3.11 13.35
C GLN A 189 -14.65 3.89 12.10
N THR A 190 -13.36 3.84 11.75
CA THR A 190 -12.81 4.58 10.60
C THR A 190 -12.86 3.81 9.28
N ARG A 191 -13.19 2.51 9.30
CA ARG A 191 -13.29 1.71 8.07
C ARG A 191 -14.67 1.88 7.40
N PRO A 192 -14.72 2.03 6.07
CA PRO A 192 -15.99 1.93 5.34
C PRO A 192 -16.62 0.55 5.57
N ARG A 193 -17.95 0.50 5.63
CA ARG A 193 -18.71 -0.74 5.82
C ARG A 193 -19.69 -0.92 4.68
N ALA A 194 -19.73 -2.12 4.11
CA ALA A 194 -20.66 -2.46 3.04
C ALA A 194 -21.31 -3.82 3.27
N LEU A 195 -22.61 -3.91 3.03
CA LEU A 195 -23.39 -5.14 3.04
C LEU A 195 -23.79 -5.50 1.61
N LEU A 196 -23.35 -6.67 1.12
CA LEU A 196 -23.77 -7.22 -0.17
C LEU A 196 -24.84 -8.30 0.06
N VAL A 197 -26.08 -8.01 -0.30
CA VAL A 197 -27.20 -8.96 -0.24
C VAL A 197 -27.30 -9.72 -1.56
N VAL A 198 -27.28 -11.05 -1.52
CA VAL A 198 -27.33 -11.92 -2.71
C VAL A 198 -28.55 -12.82 -2.63
N SER A 199 -29.55 -12.59 -3.48
CA SER A 199 -30.85 -13.27 -3.43
C SER A 199 -31.59 -13.17 -4.78
N ASP A 200 -32.65 -13.94 -4.96
CA ASP A 200 -33.62 -13.76 -6.04
C ASP A 200 -34.69 -12.70 -5.76
N GLY A 201 -34.72 -12.18 -4.52
CA GLY A 201 -35.57 -11.05 -4.13
C GLY A 201 -37.02 -11.42 -3.77
N GLU A 202 -37.35 -12.71 -3.70
CA GLU A 202 -38.68 -13.16 -3.28
C GLU A 202 -38.87 -12.97 -1.76
N ASP A 203 -39.28 -11.76 -1.36
CA ASP A 203 -39.57 -11.47 0.04
C ASP A 203 -40.93 -12.04 0.47
N HIS A 204 -40.94 -12.75 1.59
CA HIS A 204 -42.13 -13.37 2.16
C HIS A 204 -42.54 -12.74 3.50
N GLU A 205 -41.77 -11.78 4.02
CA GLU A 205 -41.97 -11.19 5.36
C GLU A 205 -41.94 -9.65 5.34
N GLY A 206 -42.27 -9.01 6.48
CA GLY A 206 -42.35 -7.55 6.61
C GLY A 206 -41.17 -6.96 7.41
N GLY A 207 -41.03 -5.63 7.40
CA GLY A 207 -40.03 -4.93 8.23
C GLY A 207 -38.69 -4.62 7.54
N LEU A 208 -38.62 -4.85 6.23
CA LEU A 208 -37.43 -4.60 5.41
C LEU A 208 -36.90 -3.16 5.50
N ALA A 209 -37.81 -2.18 5.41
CA ALA A 209 -37.44 -0.76 5.38
C ALA A 209 -36.77 -0.31 6.68
N ASP A 210 -37.37 -0.66 7.83
CA ASP A 210 -36.86 -0.27 9.15
C ASP A 210 -35.46 -0.86 9.41
N ALA A 211 -35.25 -2.13 9.03
CA ALA A 211 -33.95 -2.79 9.17
C ALA A 211 -32.87 -2.18 8.25
N ALA A 212 -33.25 -1.80 7.02
CA ALA A 212 -32.36 -1.16 6.07
C ALA A 212 -31.96 0.25 6.53
N ASP A 213 -32.90 1.01 7.08
CA ASP A 213 -32.64 2.36 7.58
C ASP A 213 -31.72 2.33 8.80
N ALA A 214 -31.88 1.37 9.71
CA ALA A 214 -30.97 1.21 10.85
C ALA A 214 -29.51 0.97 10.42
N LEU A 215 -29.28 0.11 9.42
CA LEU A 215 -27.93 -0.13 8.88
C LEU A 215 -27.33 1.11 8.20
N ARG A 216 -28.15 1.87 7.47
CA ARG A 216 -27.71 3.12 6.83
C ARG A 216 -27.38 4.20 7.85
N GLU A 217 -28.12 4.29 8.95
CA GLU A 217 -27.81 5.19 10.08
C GLU A 217 -26.46 4.87 10.71
N ASP A 218 -26.09 3.58 10.76
CA ASP A 218 -24.78 3.10 11.22
C ASP A 218 -23.66 3.23 10.16
N GLY A 219 -23.93 3.91 9.04
CA GLY A 219 -22.95 4.20 7.99
C GLY A 219 -22.61 3.01 7.09
N VAL A 220 -23.47 2.00 7.04
CA VAL A 220 -23.30 0.83 6.17
C VAL A 220 -23.96 1.08 4.81
N GLU A 221 -23.19 0.95 3.73
CA GLU A 221 -23.74 0.97 2.38
C GLU A 221 -24.32 -0.41 2.04
N ILE A 222 -25.56 -0.47 1.55
CA ILE A 222 -26.21 -1.73 1.17
C ILE A 222 -26.19 -1.86 -0.35
N LEU A 223 -25.57 -2.94 -0.85
CA LEU A 223 -25.57 -3.36 -2.25
C LEU A 223 -26.39 -4.65 -2.38
N ALA A 224 -26.98 -4.87 -3.55
CA ALA A 224 -27.73 -6.08 -3.84
C ALA A 224 -27.28 -6.73 -5.14
N LEU A 225 -27.15 -8.05 -5.12
CA LEU A 225 -26.86 -8.90 -6.27
C LEU A 225 -28.03 -9.85 -6.49
N GLY A 226 -28.86 -9.50 -7.48
CA GLY A 226 -30.00 -10.29 -7.89
C GLY A 226 -29.61 -11.51 -8.72
N VAL A 227 -30.12 -12.69 -8.39
CA VAL A 227 -29.89 -13.92 -9.15
C VAL A 227 -31.21 -14.53 -9.61
N GLY A 228 -31.33 -14.85 -10.89
CA GLY A 228 -32.53 -15.46 -11.46
C GLY A 228 -33.05 -14.76 -12.71
N THR A 229 -33.96 -15.42 -13.42
CA THR A 229 -34.61 -14.91 -14.64
C THR A 229 -36.02 -14.40 -14.36
N ASP A 230 -36.51 -13.55 -15.25
CA ASP A 230 -37.89 -13.02 -15.16
C ASP A 230 -38.92 -14.07 -15.59
N GLU A 231 -38.50 -15.05 -16.39
CA GLU A 231 -39.32 -16.20 -16.80
C GLU A 231 -39.53 -17.18 -15.64
N GLY A 232 -38.54 -17.27 -14.74
CA GLY A 232 -38.54 -18.16 -13.59
C GLY A 232 -38.30 -19.62 -13.96
N ALA A 233 -38.16 -20.46 -12.93
CA ALA A 233 -38.02 -21.91 -13.06
C ALA A 233 -38.73 -22.65 -11.93
N ALA A 234 -38.96 -23.93 -12.16
CA ALA A 234 -39.52 -24.80 -11.15
C ALA A 234 -38.47 -25.12 -10.08
N VAL A 235 -38.84 -25.06 -8.81
CA VAL A 235 -37.92 -25.36 -7.72
C VAL A 235 -37.70 -26.88 -7.62
N PRO A 236 -36.48 -27.40 -7.72
CA PRO A 236 -36.24 -28.84 -7.56
C PRO A 236 -36.51 -29.30 -6.12
N ASP A 237 -37.09 -30.48 -5.95
CA ASP A 237 -37.16 -31.19 -4.67
C ASP A 237 -35.85 -31.99 -4.53
N VAL A 238 -34.93 -31.48 -3.71
CA VAL A 238 -33.67 -32.14 -3.38
C VAL A 238 -33.82 -32.84 -2.04
N ARG A 239 -33.48 -34.13 -1.99
CA ARG A 239 -33.44 -34.91 -0.75
C ARG A 239 -32.13 -35.67 -0.67
N ARG A 240 -31.35 -35.42 0.40
CA ARG A 240 -30.03 -36.05 0.60
C ARG A 240 -29.10 -35.82 -0.60
N GLY A 241 -29.08 -34.58 -1.11
CA GLY A 241 -28.25 -34.18 -2.25
C GLY A 241 -28.65 -34.76 -3.61
N LYS A 242 -29.83 -35.37 -3.75
CA LYS A 242 -30.35 -35.86 -5.03
C LYS A 242 -31.67 -35.19 -5.38
N VAL A 243 -31.78 -34.73 -6.62
CA VAL A 243 -33.03 -34.23 -7.20
C VAL A 243 -33.99 -35.41 -7.35
N VAL A 244 -35.04 -35.43 -6.54
CA VAL A 244 -36.10 -36.47 -6.57
C VAL A 244 -37.33 -36.04 -7.36
N GLY A 245 -37.39 -34.77 -7.78
CA GLY A 245 -38.45 -34.22 -8.61
C GLY A 245 -38.51 -32.71 -8.52
N VAL A 246 -39.70 -32.17 -8.72
CA VAL A 246 -40.00 -30.74 -8.56
C VAL A 246 -40.79 -30.56 -7.27
N ARG A 247 -40.47 -29.53 -6.49
CA ARG A 247 -41.18 -29.17 -5.28
C ARG A 247 -42.61 -28.80 -5.63
N ARG A 248 -43.57 -29.37 -4.89
CA ARG A 248 -45.01 -29.15 -5.09
C ARG A 248 -45.63 -28.48 -3.89
N ASP A 249 -46.54 -27.57 -4.16
CA ASP A 249 -47.35 -26.93 -3.13
C ASP A 249 -48.27 -27.97 -2.47
N ARG A 250 -48.31 -27.96 -1.12
CA ARG A 250 -49.07 -28.96 -0.35
C ARG A 250 -50.58 -28.81 -0.45
N GLN A 251 -51.08 -27.62 -0.77
CA GLN A 251 -52.51 -27.32 -0.83
C GLN A 251 -53.05 -27.53 -2.25
N THR A 252 -52.29 -27.16 -3.28
CA THR A 252 -52.73 -27.19 -4.68
C THR A 252 -52.17 -28.37 -5.48
N GLY A 253 -51.09 -29.00 -5.02
CA GLY A 253 -50.40 -30.10 -5.73
C GLY A 253 -49.65 -29.67 -7.00
N GLN A 254 -49.68 -28.37 -7.32
CA GLN A 254 -48.99 -27.81 -8.48
C GLN A 254 -47.49 -27.64 -8.20
N SER A 255 -46.70 -27.60 -9.26
CA SER A 255 -45.26 -27.33 -9.17
C SER A 255 -45.02 -25.91 -8.67
N VAL A 256 -44.13 -25.75 -7.69
CA VAL A 256 -43.71 -24.43 -7.20
C VAL A 256 -42.79 -23.80 -8.23
N MET A 257 -43.17 -22.62 -8.70
CA MET A 257 -42.39 -21.79 -9.63
C MET A 257 -41.84 -20.60 -8.86
N THR A 258 -40.57 -20.29 -9.08
CA THR A 258 -39.90 -19.10 -8.52
C THR A 258 -39.37 -18.23 -9.65
N ARG A 259 -39.37 -16.91 -9.45
CA ARG A 259 -38.90 -15.91 -10.40
C ARG A 259 -38.08 -14.85 -9.69
N PHE A 260 -37.25 -14.14 -10.45
CA PHE A 260 -36.53 -13.00 -9.91
C PHE A 260 -37.49 -11.83 -9.61
N GLU A 261 -37.49 -11.33 -8.37
CA GLU A 261 -38.31 -10.20 -7.94
C GLU A 261 -37.43 -9.02 -7.46
N PRO A 262 -37.13 -8.04 -8.33
CA PRO A 262 -36.19 -6.97 -8.00
C PRO A 262 -36.74 -5.92 -7.01
N GLY A 263 -37.99 -6.04 -6.55
CA GLY A 263 -38.66 -5.04 -5.70
C GLY A 263 -37.92 -4.83 -4.39
N ALA A 264 -37.89 -5.87 -3.56
CA ALA A 264 -37.24 -5.85 -2.24
C ALA A 264 -35.75 -5.48 -2.33
N LEU A 265 -35.02 -6.07 -3.29
CA LEU A 265 -33.60 -5.77 -3.48
C LEU A 265 -33.34 -4.33 -3.92
N ARG A 266 -34.25 -3.71 -4.68
CA ARG A 266 -34.15 -2.31 -5.07
C ARG A 266 -34.48 -1.38 -3.92
N ASP A 267 -35.40 -1.76 -3.04
CA ASP A 267 -35.72 -0.99 -1.83
C ASP A 267 -34.55 -1.06 -0.80
N LEU A 268 -33.82 -2.19 -0.78
CA LEU A 268 -32.59 -2.39 -0.01
C LEU A 268 -31.38 -1.62 -0.54
N ALA A 269 -31.06 -1.75 -1.82
CA ALA A 269 -29.81 -1.21 -2.37
C ALA A 269 -29.98 0.15 -3.09
N GLY A 270 -31.21 0.64 -3.22
CA GLY A 270 -31.53 1.75 -4.08
C GLY A 270 -31.35 1.44 -5.58
N ARG A 271 -31.54 2.43 -6.44
CA ARG A 271 -31.49 2.25 -7.90
C ARG A 271 -30.10 1.96 -8.46
N SER A 272 -29.04 2.45 -7.80
CA SER A 272 -27.65 2.33 -8.24
C SER A 272 -26.88 1.18 -7.60
N GLY A 273 -27.39 0.59 -6.51
CA GLY A 273 -26.75 -0.51 -5.80
C GLY A 273 -27.25 -1.91 -6.17
N LEU A 274 -28.23 -2.02 -7.08
CA LEU A 274 -28.76 -3.31 -7.54
C LEU A 274 -28.03 -3.78 -8.81
N PHE A 275 -27.34 -4.90 -8.68
CA PHE A 275 -26.67 -5.63 -9.76
C PHE A 275 -27.46 -6.92 -10.07
N ARG A 276 -27.38 -7.42 -11.30
CA ARG A 276 -28.06 -8.65 -11.71
C ARG A 276 -27.09 -9.63 -12.34
N VAL A 277 -27.12 -10.87 -11.86
CA VAL A 277 -26.42 -11.99 -12.47
C VAL A 277 -27.23 -12.48 -13.65
N GLY A 278 -26.78 -12.13 -14.85
CA GLY A 278 -27.36 -12.55 -16.11
C GLY A 278 -26.39 -13.42 -16.92
N ARG A 279 -26.28 -13.15 -18.23
CA ARG A 279 -25.29 -13.81 -19.10
C ARG A 279 -23.85 -13.35 -18.81
N THR A 280 -23.67 -12.13 -18.35
CA THR A 280 -22.37 -11.57 -17.97
C THR A 280 -22.17 -11.65 -16.46
N PRO A 281 -20.95 -11.91 -15.98
CA PRO A 281 -20.61 -11.77 -14.57
C PRO A 281 -20.93 -10.37 -14.05
N ALA A 282 -21.44 -10.28 -12.84
CA ALA A 282 -21.80 -9.02 -12.20
C ALA A 282 -20.74 -8.55 -11.19
N ALA A 283 -19.83 -9.45 -10.80
CA ALA A 283 -18.77 -9.17 -9.84
C ALA A 283 -17.93 -7.92 -10.15
N GLY A 284 -17.65 -7.63 -11.43
CA GLY A 284 -16.91 -6.42 -11.83
C GLY A 284 -17.63 -5.13 -11.43
N ALA A 285 -18.92 -5.03 -11.75
CA ALA A 285 -19.72 -3.84 -11.42
C ALA A 285 -19.91 -3.66 -9.90
N VAL A 286 -20.04 -4.77 -9.16
CA VAL A 286 -20.07 -4.76 -7.69
C VAL A 286 -18.75 -4.22 -7.13
N ASN A 287 -17.61 -4.70 -7.65
CA ASN A 287 -16.29 -4.24 -7.23
C ASN A 287 -16.07 -2.75 -7.55
N ASP A 288 -16.56 -2.26 -8.68
CA ASP A 288 -16.47 -0.84 -9.04
C ASP A 288 -17.27 0.04 -8.07
N ALA A 289 -18.45 -0.42 -7.63
CA ALA A 289 -19.26 0.27 -6.64
C ALA A 289 -18.59 0.28 -5.26
N LEU A 290 -18.06 -0.86 -4.82
CA LEU A 290 -17.28 -0.97 -3.58
C LEU A 290 -16.04 -0.05 -3.60
N ALA A 291 -15.31 0.01 -4.72
CA ALA A 291 -14.17 0.91 -4.91
C ALA A 291 -14.56 2.41 -4.89
N GLY A 292 -15.82 2.74 -5.14
CA GLY A 292 -16.36 4.08 -4.97
C GLY A 292 -16.46 4.48 -3.49
N LEU A 293 -16.82 3.53 -2.62
CA LEU A 293 -16.96 3.76 -1.18
C LEU A 293 -15.60 3.98 -0.52
N ASP A 294 -14.59 3.20 -0.92
CA ASP A 294 -13.20 3.37 -0.45
C ASP A 294 -12.72 4.81 -0.63
N ARG A 295 -12.93 5.37 -1.82
CA ARG A 295 -12.49 6.73 -2.17
C ARG A 295 -13.26 7.83 -1.46
N ALA A 296 -14.56 7.63 -1.19
CA ALA A 296 -15.41 8.64 -0.56
C ALA A 296 -15.03 8.88 0.92
N VAL A 297 -14.68 7.82 1.66
CA VAL A 297 -14.27 7.91 3.07
C VAL A 297 -12.86 8.50 3.19
N VAL A 298 -11.92 8.07 2.34
CA VAL A 298 -10.55 8.61 2.30
C VAL A 298 -10.55 10.12 2.03
N ALA A 299 -11.40 10.58 1.09
CA ALA A 299 -11.51 12.01 0.80
C ALA A 299 -11.97 12.83 2.01
N GLN A 300 -12.80 12.29 2.91
CA GLN A 300 -13.21 13.00 4.13
C GLN A 300 -12.08 13.09 5.17
N ASP A 301 -11.26 12.05 5.30
CA ASP A 301 -10.10 12.03 6.21
C ASP A 301 -8.92 12.86 5.70
N GLU A 302 -8.72 12.95 4.37
CA GLU A 302 -7.67 13.77 3.75
C GLU A 302 -7.81 15.28 4.03
N PHE A 303 -9.02 15.77 4.30
CA PHE A 303 -9.22 17.17 4.69
C PHE A 303 -8.74 17.48 6.13
N ALA A 304 -8.43 16.48 6.96
CA ALA A 304 -8.09 16.67 8.37
C ALA A 304 -6.58 16.77 8.66
N ALA A 305 -5.69 16.35 7.75
CA ALA A 305 -4.24 16.38 7.99
C ALA A 305 -3.63 17.74 7.61
N SER A 306 -3.62 18.69 8.54
CA SER A 306 -2.93 19.97 8.31
C SER A 306 -1.40 19.84 8.39
N ALA A 307 -0.69 20.27 7.35
CA ALA A 307 0.78 20.16 7.26
C ALA A 307 1.50 21.00 8.33
N GLU A 308 2.52 20.42 8.99
CA GLU A 308 3.36 21.15 9.93
C GLU A 308 4.36 22.06 9.20
N ARG A 309 4.26 23.37 9.42
CA ARG A 309 5.07 24.42 8.78
C ARG A 309 6.08 25.03 9.75
N PHE A 310 6.69 24.23 10.63
CA PHE A 310 7.69 24.69 11.61
C PHE A 310 8.98 25.24 10.96
N GLN A 311 9.22 24.92 9.70
CA GLN A 311 10.40 25.33 8.92
C GLN A 311 10.53 26.86 8.83
N TRP A 312 9.42 27.58 8.59
CA TRP A 312 9.40 29.04 8.48
C TRP A 312 9.83 29.77 9.75
N PRO A 313 9.20 29.52 10.93
CA PRO A 313 9.64 30.17 12.16
C PRO A 313 11.06 29.73 12.56
N LEU A 314 11.45 28.48 12.31
CA LEU A 314 12.80 28.00 12.61
C LEU A 314 13.86 28.69 11.74
N ALA A 315 13.63 28.82 10.43
CA ALA A 315 14.53 29.52 9.51
C ALA A 315 14.71 30.99 9.91
N LEU A 316 13.61 31.66 10.28
CA LEU A 316 13.68 33.04 10.77
C LEU A 316 14.46 33.14 12.09
N ALA A 317 14.30 32.18 13.01
CA ALA A 317 15.07 32.14 14.26
C ALA A 317 16.57 32.01 14.00
N LEU A 318 16.96 31.11 13.09
CA LEU A 318 18.35 30.93 12.68
C LEU A 318 18.93 32.20 12.04
N LEU A 319 18.15 32.88 11.20
CA LEU A 319 18.56 34.17 10.61
C LEU A 319 18.85 35.22 11.68
N LEU A 320 18.00 35.34 12.71
CA LEU A 320 18.22 36.28 13.82
C LEU A 320 19.49 35.95 14.61
N LEU A 321 19.80 34.67 14.82
CA LEU A 321 21.02 34.23 15.50
C LEU A 321 22.27 34.56 14.68
N VAL A 322 22.23 34.38 13.35
CA VAL A 322 23.33 34.79 12.46
C VAL A 322 23.53 36.30 12.51
N LEU A 323 22.45 37.07 12.42
CA LEU A 323 22.51 38.53 12.47
C LEU A 323 23.06 39.01 13.82
N GLU A 324 22.71 38.36 14.92
CA GLU A 324 23.29 38.64 16.24
C GLU A 324 24.81 38.44 16.24
N ARG A 325 25.31 37.34 15.65
CA ARG A 325 26.75 37.03 15.56
C ARG A 325 27.51 37.97 14.64
N VAL A 326 26.93 38.41 13.53
CA VAL A 326 27.53 39.44 12.67
C VAL A 326 27.56 40.78 13.41
N LEU A 327 26.49 41.11 14.15
CA LEU A 327 26.52 42.23 15.06
C LEU A 327 27.45 41.99 16.25
N ALA A 328 27.99 40.78 16.47
CA ALA A 328 28.90 40.44 17.57
C ALA A 328 30.35 40.88 17.32
N SER A 329 30.84 40.72 16.09
CA SER A 329 32.22 40.96 15.70
C SER A 329 32.65 42.42 15.96
N ARG A 330 33.77 42.59 16.66
CA ARG A 330 34.43 43.90 16.78
C ARG A 330 35.26 44.13 15.51
N PRO A 331 35.25 45.32 14.90
CA PRO A 331 36.31 45.65 13.95
C PRO A 331 37.66 45.57 14.69
N PRO A 332 38.72 45.02 14.07
CA PRO A 332 40.03 44.95 14.69
C PRO A 332 40.54 46.37 15.00
N PRO A 333 41.25 46.57 16.12
CA PRO A 333 41.82 47.87 16.44
C PRO A 333 42.84 48.27 15.36
N HIS A 334 42.52 49.29 14.57
CA HIS A 334 43.50 49.96 13.72
C HIS A 334 44.33 50.87 14.61
N GLY A 335 45.51 50.40 15.03
CA GLY A 335 46.42 51.24 15.80
C GLY A 335 47.48 50.43 16.50
N GLU A 336 48.42 49.87 15.73
CA GLU A 336 49.74 49.47 16.23
C GLU A 336 50.77 49.15 15.11
N GLU A 337 50.39 49.20 13.83
CA GLU A 337 51.37 49.01 12.73
C GLU A 337 52.26 50.23 12.43
N ARG A 338 51.91 51.43 12.91
CA ARG A 338 52.74 52.62 12.65
C ARG A 338 53.96 52.75 13.57
N SER A 339 53.97 52.11 14.74
CA SER A 339 55.10 52.27 15.68
C SER A 339 56.25 51.30 15.43
N ARG A 340 56.04 50.19 14.70
CA ARG A 340 57.12 49.27 14.30
C ARG A 340 57.80 49.65 12.99
N ALA A 341 57.20 50.53 12.20
CA ALA A 341 57.78 51.01 10.95
C ALA A 341 58.86 52.09 11.17
N ASP A 342 58.73 52.90 12.24
CA ASP A 342 59.73 53.93 12.56
C ASP A 342 60.96 53.36 13.29
N GLU A 343 60.82 52.30 14.10
CA GLU A 343 61.94 51.64 14.80
C GLU A 343 62.79 50.71 13.92
N ALA A 344 62.31 50.33 12.73
CA ALA A 344 63.02 49.44 11.80
C ALA A 344 63.84 50.20 10.72
N SER A 345 63.98 51.52 10.85
CA SER A 345 64.67 52.37 9.87
C SER A 345 66.08 52.82 10.27
N ASP A 346 66.62 52.35 11.42
CA ASP A 346 67.92 52.79 11.96
C ASP A 346 68.97 51.66 12.11
N GLU A 347 68.92 50.60 11.29
CA GLU A 347 70.06 49.70 11.10
C GLU A 347 70.50 49.63 9.63
N PRO A 348 71.74 50.04 9.29
CA PRO A 348 72.27 49.90 7.95
C PRO A 348 72.87 48.50 7.75
N GLY A 349 72.26 47.72 6.85
CA GLY A 349 72.92 46.59 6.21
C GLY A 349 72.30 45.22 6.48
N ARG A 350 71.23 44.89 5.75
CA ARG A 350 70.92 43.50 5.37
C ARG A 350 70.11 43.45 4.08
N ASP A 351 70.57 42.63 3.15
CA ASP A 351 70.00 42.43 1.81
C ASP A 351 68.56 41.91 1.86
N PRO A 352 67.70 42.29 0.88
CA PRO A 352 66.29 41.93 0.85
C PRO A 352 66.10 40.56 0.19
N ALA A 353 66.14 39.48 0.98
CA ALA A 353 65.81 38.15 0.48
C ALA A 353 65.28 37.23 1.60
N GLU A 354 64.11 37.55 2.16
CA GLU A 354 63.13 36.60 2.71
C GLU A 354 61.96 37.36 3.35
N ALA A 355 60.93 37.62 2.57
CA ALA A 355 59.62 38.00 3.09
C ALA A 355 58.54 37.45 2.16
N ALA A 356 58.09 36.24 2.46
CA ALA A 356 56.92 35.64 1.84
C ALA A 356 55.67 36.49 2.14
N PRO A 357 54.72 36.64 1.19
CA PRO A 357 53.46 37.30 1.48
C PRO A 357 52.57 36.31 2.26
N HIS A 358 52.44 36.50 3.57
CA HIS A 358 51.32 35.93 4.30
C HIS A 358 50.04 36.67 3.89
N ALA A 359 49.40 36.17 2.83
CA ALA A 359 48.02 36.49 2.52
C ALA A 359 47.15 36.10 3.72
N GLY A 360 46.59 37.09 4.41
CA GLY A 360 45.57 36.89 5.43
C GLY A 360 44.39 36.15 4.80
N SER A 361 44.14 34.94 5.27
CA SER A 361 42.95 34.17 4.91
C SER A 361 41.69 34.93 5.38
N PRO A 362 40.62 35.01 4.56
CA PRO A 362 39.33 35.44 5.07
C PRO A 362 38.88 34.44 6.14
N THR A 363 38.56 34.94 7.34
CA THR A 363 38.11 34.12 8.47
C THR A 363 36.89 33.25 8.07
N PRO A 364 36.93 31.92 8.25
CA PRO A 364 35.98 30.98 7.63
C PRO A 364 34.64 30.78 8.38
N SER A 365 34.26 31.61 9.35
CA SER A 365 33.23 31.22 10.33
C SER A 365 31.79 31.66 10.05
N THR A 366 31.50 32.40 8.97
CA THR A 366 30.14 32.95 8.72
C THR A 366 29.43 32.41 7.48
N VAL A 367 30.17 31.90 6.49
CA VAL A 367 29.63 31.31 5.26
C VAL A 367 28.84 29.99 5.49
N PRO A 368 29.25 29.05 6.37
CA PRO A 368 28.56 27.76 6.47
C PRO A 368 27.15 27.86 7.08
N VAL A 369 26.88 28.88 7.92
CA VAL A 369 25.58 29.01 8.60
C VAL A 369 24.50 29.61 7.68
N ALA A 370 24.88 30.51 6.77
CA ALA A 370 23.97 31.09 5.78
C ALA A 370 23.56 30.05 4.71
N VAL A 371 24.49 29.16 4.32
CA VAL A 371 24.21 28.04 3.40
C VAL A 371 23.30 27.01 4.09
N MET A 372 23.50 26.73 5.37
CA MET A 372 22.66 25.80 6.14
C MET A 372 21.23 26.34 6.39
N ALA A 373 21.05 27.65 6.50
CA ALA A 373 19.73 28.29 6.60
C ALA A 373 18.97 28.31 5.26
N LEU A 374 19.67 28.39 4.11
CA LEU A 374 19.05 28.30 2.78
C LEU A 374 18.61 26.87 2.43
N LEU A 375 19.30 25.86 2.95
CA LEU A 375 19.00 24.44 2.67
C LEU A 375 17.81 23.87 3.48
N LEU A 376 17.37 24.56 4.54
CA LEU A 376 16.22 24.15 5.37
C LEU A 376 14.84 24.51 4.78
N LEU A 377 14.80 25.21 3.64
CA LEU A 377 13.57 25.64 2.97
C LEU A 377 12.89 24.55 2.11
N GLY A 378 13.52 23.39 1.91
CA GLY A 378 13.10 22.39 0.90
C GLY A 378 12.42 21.11 1.40
N GLY A 379 12.10 20.97 2.69
CA GLY A 379 11.41 19.77 3.19
C GLY A 379 12.17 18.44 3.05
N CYS A 380 13.48 18.45 2.81
CA CYS A 380 14.28 17.23 2.70
C CYS A 380 14.73 16.73 4.09
N SER A 381 14.70 15.41 4.27
CA SER A 381 15.20 14.71 5.46
C SER A 381 16.71 14.86 5.67
N ASN A 382 17.46 15.34 4.66
CA ASN A 382 18.82 15.84 4.81
C ASN A 382 19.09 17.01 3.83
N PRO A 383 19.51 18.19 4.31
CA PRO A 383 19.75 19.37 3.46
C PRO A 383 20.92 19.19 2.48
N LEU A 384 21.88 18.30 2.76
CA LEU A 384 23.02 18.05 1.87
C LEU A 384 22.64 17.24 0.62
N ASP A 385 21.63 16.37 0.70
CA ASP A 385 21.14 15.58 -0.44
C ASP A 385 20.48 16.47 -1.53
N ALA A 386 20.02 17.68 -1.17
CA ALA A 386 19.34 18.57 -2.11
C ALA A 386 20.28 19.15 -3.19
N LEU A 387 21.60 19.17 -2.92
CA LEU A 387 22.63 19.67 -3.84
C LEU A 387 23.27 18.55 -4.69
N ASP A 388 23.05 17.29 -4.33
CA ASP A 388 23.63 16.14 -5.03
C ASP A 388 23.02 16.01 -6.44
N PRO A 389 23.86 15.96 -7.51
CA PRO A 389 23.37 15.79 -8.88
C PRO A 389 22.56 14.51 -9.05
N GLY A 390 22.93 13.40 -8.40
CA GLY A 390 22.21 12.14 -8.44
C GLY A 390 20.83 12.25 -7.79
N ALA A 391 20.73 12.84 -6.60
CA ALA A 391 19.44 13.08 -5.94
C ALA A 391 18.52 14.05 -6.70
N ARG A 392 19.09 15.01 -7.43
CA ARG A 392 18.31 15.88 -8.33
C ARG A 392 17.71 15.08 -9.47
N GLN A 393 18.50 14.23 -10.14
CA GLN A 393 18.00 13.37 -11.21
C GLN A 393 16.98 12.35 -10.68
N GLY A 394 17.19 11.78 -9.49
CA GLY A 394 16.22 10.90 -8.87
C GLY A 394 14.85 11.57 -8.65
N ARG A 395 14.82 12.82 -8.18
CA ARG A 395 13.57 13.59 -8.03
C ARG A 395 12.92 13.90 -9.38
N ALA A 396 13.71 14.24 -10.39
CA ALA A 396 13.20 14.46 -11.74
C ALA A 396 12.58 13.17 -12.31
N GLY A 397 13.22 12.02 -12.08
CA GLY A 397 12.69 10.71 -12.49
C GLY A 397 11.37 10.37 -11.81
N VAL A 398 11.25 10.60 -10.49
CA VAL A 398 9.98 10.40 -9.75
C VAL A 398 8.87 11.31 -10.28
N ALA A 399 9.15 12.59 -10.52
CA ALA A 399 8.17 13.52 -11.07
C ALA A 399 7.69 13.12 -12.48
N LEU A 400 8.56 12.48 -13.28
CA LEU A 400 8.18 11.93 -14.59
C LEU A 400 7.31 10.68 -14.46
N LEU A 401 7.58 9.81 -13.49
CA LEU A 401 6.67 8.68 -13.18
C LEU A 401 5.28 9.15 -12.75
N GLU A 402 5.20 10.20 -11.92
CA GLU A 402 3.92 10.81 -11.52
C GLU A 402 3.17 11.43 -12.72
N ALA A 403 3.90 11.86 -13.75
CA ALA A 403 3.34 12.36 -15.00
C ALA A 403 3.08 11.26 -16.04
N ASP A 404 3.16 9.97 -15.66
CA ASP A 404 3.02 8.80 -16.53
C ASP A 404 4.04 8.72 -17.69
N ASP A 405 5.18 9.41 -17.54
CA ASP A 405 6.32 9.35 -18.47
C ASP A 405 7.41 8.41 -17.94
N ALA A 406 7.16 7.10 -18.07
CA ALA A 406 8.08 6.06 -17.60
C ALA A 406 9.40 6.03 -18.39
N VAL A 407 9.39 6.39 -19.67
CA VAL A 407 10.59 6.42 -20.53
C VAL A 407 11.50 7.59 -20.14
N GLY A 408 10.92 8.78 -19.94
CA GLY A 408 11.64 9.93 -19.43
C GLY A 408 12.19 9.68 -18.03
N ALA A 409 11.40 9.04 -17.16
CA ALA A 409 11.85 8.66 -15.82
C ALA A 409 13.07 7.73 -15.84
N GLU A 410 13.05 6.67 -16.65
CA GLU A 410 14.19 5.77 -16.82
C GLU A 410 15.46 6.54 -17.23
N ALA A 411 15.35 7.47 -18.19
CA ALA A 411 16.48 8.29 -18.62
C ALA A 411 17.06 9.13 -17.47
N GLN A 412 16.21 9.71 -16.60
CA GLN A 412 16.67 10.47 -15.44
C GLN A 412 17.36 9.59 -14.40
N PHE A 413 16.80 8.42 -14.08
CA PHE A 413 17.44 7.51 -13.12
C PHE A 413 18.81 7.02 -13.63
N MET A 414 18.91 6.67 -14.92
CA MET A 414 20.18 6.31 -15.56
C MET A 414 21.19 7.47 -15.53
N ALA A 415 20.74 8.70 -15.81
CA ALA A 415 21.60 9.89 -15.73
C ALA A 415 22.07 10.19 -14.30
N GLY A 416 21.26 9.86 -13.29
CA GLY A 416 21.65 9.91 -11.88
C GLY A 416 22.70 8.86 -11.54
N LEU A 417 22.52 7.62 -11.99
CA LEU A 417 23.46 6.51 -11.76
C LEU A 417 24.80 6.70 -12.48
N ALA A 418 24.82 7.45 -13.58
CA ALA A 418 26.04 7.78 -14.33
C ALA A 418 26.93 8.83 -13.63
N GLN A 419 26.46 9.46 -12.55
CA GLN A 419 27.26 10.42 -11.81
C GLN A 419 28.44 9.71 -11.09
N PRO A 420 29.65 10.29 -11.09
CA PRO A 420 30.85 9.62 -10.59
C PRO A 420 30.84 9.37 -9.08
N GLU A 421 30.21 10.24 -8.29
CA GLU A 421 30.19 10.16 -6.82
C GLU A 421 28.76 10.20 -6.26
N VAL A 422 27.98 9.13 -6.49
CA VAL A 422 26.65 9.00 -5.87
C VAL A 422 26.75 8.31 -4.51
N PRO A 423 26.30 8.95 -3.40
CA PRO A 423 26.21 8.31 -2.08
C PRO A 423 25.41 7.00 -2.12
N ARG A 424 25.79 6.02 -1.29
CA ARG A 424 25.18 4.68 -1.29
C ARG A 424 23.64 4.73 -1.17
N THR A 425 23.14 5.55 -0.27
CA THR A 425 21.69 5.68 0.02
C THR A 425 20.91 6.23 -1.19
N ILE A 426 21.49 7.20 -1.91
CA ILE A 426 20.92 7.78 -3.13
C ILE A 426 21.01 6.76 -4.26
N ARG A 427 22.14 6.06 -4.40
CA ARG A 427 22.33 5.01 -5.39
C ARG A 427 21.29 3.89 -5.25
N ALA A 428 20.96 3.49 -4.03
CA ALA A 428 19.91 2.52 -3.75
C ALA A 428 18.54 2.98 -4.30
N ARG A 429 18.17 4.24 -4.03
CA ARG A 429 16.90 4.82 -4.51
C ARG A 429 16.87 4.98 -6.03
N LEU A 430 18.00 5.34 -6.65
CA LEU A 430 18.09 5.47 -8.11
C LEU A 430 17.93 4.12 -8.81
N TRP A 431 18.59 3.06 -8.33
CA TRP A 431 18.40 1.71 -8.85
C TRP A 431 16.98 1.20 -8.67
N HIS A 432 16.39 1.43 -7.48
CA HIS A 432 14.99 1.08 -7.23
C HIS A 432 14.03 1.83 -8.16
N GLY A 433 14.19 3.15 -8.29
CA GLY A 433 13.39 3.98 -9.19
C GLY A 433 13.52 3.57 -10.66
N LEU A 434 14.72 3.18 -11.10
CA LEU A 434 14.93 2.61 -12.43
C LEU A 434 14.15 1.31 -12.63
N GLY A 435 14.11 0.44 -11.60
CA GLY A 435 13.30 -0.77 -11.61
C GLY A 435 11.81 -0.47 -11.78
N VAL A 436 11.29 0.52 -11.04
CA VAL A 436 9.90 0.99 -11.17
C VAL A 436 9.61 1.51 -12.58
N ALA A 437 10.50 2.36 -13.12
CA ALA A 437 10.33 2.92 -14.46
C ALA A 437 10.31 1.84 -15.57
N ARG A 438 11.13 0.80 -15.43
CA ARG A 438 11.11 -0.34 -16.36
C ARG A 438 9.89 -1.23 -16.20
N ALA A 439 9.44 -1.46 -14.96
CA ALA A 439 8.23 -2.22 -14.68
C ALA A 439 6.98 -1.52 -15.25
N ALA A 440 6.92 -0.18 -15.16
CA ALA A 440 5.85 0.61 -15.77
C ALA A 440 5.80 0.52 -17.30
N GLN A 441 6.95 0.23 -17.94
CA GLN A 441 7.04 -0.07 -19.37
C GLN A 441 6.84 -1.56 -19.70
N GLU A 442 6.40 -2.38 -18.74
CA GLU A 442 6.26 -3.85 -18.86
C GLU A 442 7.58 -4.59 -19.16
N ARG A 443 8.73 -3.94 -18.92
CA ARG A 443 10.07 -4.51 -19.15
C ARG A 443 10.57 -5.22 -17.90
N PHE A 444 9.90 -6.30 -17.50
CA PHE A 444 10.10 -6.95 -16.20
C PHE A 444 11.50 -7.55 -15.98
N ALA A 445 12.13 -8.14 -17.01
CA ALA A 445 13.51 -8.64 -16.89
C ALA A 445 14.51 -7.51 -16.58
N GLY A 446 14.32 -6.33 -17.21
CA GLY A 446 15.15 -5.16 -16.93
C GLY A 446 14.86 -4.53 -15.56
N ALA A 447 13.60 -4.65 -15.10
CA ALA A 447 13.16 -4.18 -13.80
C ALA A 447 13.72 -5.03 -12.66
N ASP A 448 13.69 -6.36 -12.79
CA ASP A 448 14.25 -7.28 -11.79
C ASP A 448 15.71 -6.96 -11.51
N SER A 449 16.47 -6.67 -12.57
CA SER A 449 17.91 -6.49 -12.46
C SER A 449 18.23 -5.15 -11.80
N ALA A 450 17.45 -4.11 -12.11
CA ALA A 450 17.58 -2.81 -11.45
C ALA A 450 17.20 -2.86 -9.97
N PHE A 451 16.13 -3.59 -9.61
CA PHE A 451 15.77 -3.80 -8.20
C PHE A 451 16.84 -4.62 -7.47
N ALA A 452 17.36 -5.68 -8.09
CA ALA A 452 18.43 -6.50 -7.54
C ALA A 452 19.71 -5.68 -7.24
N GLU A 453 20.08 -4.76 -8.13
CA GLU A 453 21.22 -3.84 -7.95
C GLU A 453 21.00 -2.84 -6.80
N ALA A 454 19.76 -2.59 -6.38
CA ALA A 454 19.47 -1.71 -5.24
C ALA A 454 19.76 -2.36 -3.88
N LEU A 455 19.64 -3.70 -3.76
CA LEU A 455 19.78 -4.45 -2.50
C LEU A 455 21.07 -4.14 -1.70
N PRO A 456 22.28 -4.19 -2.28
CA PRO A 456 23.52 -3.99 -1.52
C PRO A 456 23.69 -2.55 -0.99
N PHE A 457 22.87 -1.61 -1.46
CA PHE A 457 22.95 -0.20 -1.08
C PHE A 457 21.87 0.25 -0.09
N ALA A 458 20.90 -0.62 0.25
CA ALA A 458 19.84 -0.30 1.19
C ALA A 458 20.33 -0.28 2.66
N ASP A 459 19.97 0.78 3.38
CA ASP A 459 20.51 1.08 4.71
C ASP A 459 19.89 0.18 5.78
N ASP A 460 18.58 -0.08 5.71
CA ASP A 460 17.84 -0.82 6.72
C ASP A 460 17.27 -2.15 6.20
N PRO A 461 17.02 -3.13 7.09
CA PRO A 461 16.51 -4.46 6.72
C PRO A 461 15.13 -4.44 6.05
N ARG A 462 14.26 -3.48 6.40
CA ARG A 462 12.91 -3.38 5.82
C ARG A 462 12.98 -2.89 4.38
N GLN A 463 13.84 -1.92 4.10
CA GLN A 463 14.13 -1.44 2.76
C GLN A 463 14.74 -2.54 1.90
N ARG A 464 15.70 -3.31 2.43
CA ARG A 464 16.25 -4.49 1.73
C ARG A 464 15.18 -5.54 1.44
N ALA A 465 14.30 -5.82 2.41
CA ALA A 465 13.19 -6.76 2.22
C ALA A 465 12.28 -6.31 1.08
N ARG A 466 11.91 -5.02 1.04
CA ARG A 466 11.09 -4.44 -0.03
C ARG A 466 11.76 -4.57 -1.39
N TYR A 467 13.04 -4.21 -1.52
CA TYR A 467 13.72 -4.29 -2.82
C TYR A 467 13.89 -5.74 -3.30
N ALA A 468 14.13 -6.68 -2.39
CA ALA A 468 14.15 -8.11 -2.72
C ALA A 468 12.77 -8.62 -3.17
N TYR A 469 11.69 -8.15 -2.53
CA TYR A 469 10.32 -8.46 -2.91
C TYR A 469 9.97 -7.90 -4.31
N ASP A 470 10.30 -6.63 -4.58
CA ASP A 470 10.06 -5.99 -5.87
C ASP A 470 10.85 -6.70 -6.98
N ALA A 471 12.12 -7.04 -6.72
CA ALA A 471 12.96 -7.79 -7.65
C ALA A 471 12.39 -9.20 -7.95
N GLY A 472 11.96 -9.92 -6.91
CA GLY A 472 11.39 -11.26 -7.06
C GLY A 472 10.05 -11.27 -7.78
N THR A 473 9.22 -10.25 -7.54
CA THR A 473 7.94 -10.07 -8.24
C THR A 473 8.16 -9.71 -9.70
N ALA A 474 9.14 -8.85 -10.00
CA ALA A 474 9.53 -8.54 -11.37
C ALA A 474 10.07 -9.77 -12.10
N ALA A 475 10.91 -10.59 -11.46
CA ALA A 475 11.40 -11.85 -12.04
C ALA A 475 10.27 -12.84 -12.35
N LEU A 476 9.26 -12.92 -11.49
CA LEU A 476 8.08 -13.76 -11.72
C LEU A 476 7.28 -13.29 -12.96
N ARG A 477 7.12 -11.98 -13.14
CA ARG A 477 6.48 -11.40 -14.34
C ARG A 477 7.36 -11.46 -15.59
N ALA A 478 8.66 -11.67 -15.43
CA ALA A 478 9.61 -11.91 -16.50
C ALA A 478 9.69 -13.40 -16.90
N ASP A 479 8.82 -14.25 -16.34
CA ASP A 479 8.80 -15.70 -16.57
C ASP A 479 10.10 -16.42 -16.15
N ASP A 480 10.77 -15.91 -15.11
CA ASP A 480 11.92 -16.56 -14.47
C ASP A 480 11.57 -16.99 -13.04
N PRO A 481 10.83 -18.11 -12.86
CA PRO A 481 10.37 -18.55 -11.55
C PRO A 481 11.52 -19.02 -10.64
N ALA A 482 12.66 -19.46 -11.21
CA ALA A 482 13.85 -19.84 -10.45
C ALA A 482 14.47 -18.63 -9.76
N ARG A 483 14.66 -17.54 -10.52
CA ARG A 483 15.15 -16.27 -9.98
C ARG A 483 14.14 -15.66 -9.01
N ALA A 484 12.84 -15.74 -9.31
CA ALA A 484 11.78 -15.29 -8.40
C ALA A 484 11.80 -16.01 -7.04
N ASP A 485 11.88 -17.36 -6.98
CA ASP A 485 11.95 -18.09 -5.69
C ASP A 485 13.17 -17.63 -4.87
N SER A 486 14.32 -17.43 -5.51
CA SER A 486 15.55 -17.04 -4.82
C SER A 486 15.44 -15.64 -4.19
N LEU A 487 14.92 -14.66 -4.94
CA LEU A 487 14.77 -13.27 -4.49
C LEU A 487 13.67 -13.14 -3.43
N LEU A 488 12.54 -13.84 -3.61
CA LEU A 488 11.45 -13.84 -2.63
C LEU A 488 11.83 -14.56 -1.34
N ARG A 489 12.72 -15.56 -1.41
CA ARG A 489 13.33 -16.16 -0.21
C ARG A 489 14.17 -15.15 0.55
N ILE A 490 14.96 -14.33 -0.15
CA ILE A 490 15.73 -13.24 0.49
C ILE A 490 14.79 -12.24 1.15
N ALA A 491 13.70 -11.86 0.47
CA ALA A 491 12.68 -10.95 1.03
C ALA A 491 12.09 -11.52 2.34
N LEU A 492 11.73 -12.80 2.36
CA LEU A 492 11.15 -13.47 3.53
C LEU A 492 12.14 -13.74 4.67
N LEU A 493 13.44 -13.87 4.37
CA LEU A 493 14.47 -13.93 5.40
C LEU A 493 14.62 -12.59 6.12
N LEU A 494 14.37 -11.48 5.42
CA LEU A 494 14.47 -10.12 5.96
C LEU A 494 13.16 -9.63 6.60
N ASP A 495 12.01 -10.04 6.06
CA ASP A 495 10.67 -9.82 6.60
C ASP A 495 9.82 -11.11 6.53
N PRO A 496 9.87 -11.96 7.58
CA PRO A 496 9.10 -13.20 7.63
C PRO A 496 7.58 -12.99 7.69
N THR A 497 7.12 -11.77 8.01
CA THR A 497 5.68 -11.48 8.18
C THR A 497 4.99 -11.17 6.86
N SER A 498 5.75 -10.85 5.81
CA SER A 498 5.22 -10.53 4.48
C SER A 498 4.38 -11.69 3.91
N ALA A 499 3.06 -11.50 3.87
CA ALA A 499 2.14 -12.44 3.25
C ALA A 499 2.29 -12.45 1.72
N ASP A 500 2.53 -11.28 1.13
CA ASP A 500 2.69 -11.14 -0.33
C ASP A 500 3.95 -11.82 -0.85
N ALA A 501 5.08 -11.68 -0.15
CA ALA A 501 6.31 -12.36 -0.53
C ALA A 501 6.17 -13.89 -0.43
N ARG A 502 5.43 -14.40 0.57
CA ARG A 502 5.09 -15.83 0.70
C ARG A 502 4.23 -16.31 -0.45
N ARG A 503 3.18 -15.55 -0.81
CA ARG A 503 2.28 -15.91 -1.92
C ARG A 503 3.03 -15.93 -3.25
N ASN A 504 3.81 -14.90 -3.56
CA ASN A 504 4.58 -14.85 -4.80
C ASN A 504 5.64 -15.95 -4.85
N GLN A 505 6.25 -16.31 -3.71
CA GLN A 505 7.20 -17.42 -3.64
C GLN A 505 6.52 -18.75 -3.93
N GLU A 506 5.34 -18.97 -3.36
CA GLU A 506 4.54 -20.17 -3.61
C GLU A 506 4.18 -20.29 -5.10
N ILE A 507 3.80 -19.19 -5.75
CA ILE A 507 3.55 -19.17 -7.20
C ILE A 507 4.83 -19.54 -7.97
N ALA A 508 5.96 -18.91 -7.65
CA ALA A 508 7.25 -19.22 -8.28
C ALA A 508 7.61 -20.70 -8.12
N ARG A 509 7.35 -21.30 -6.96
CA ARG A 509 7.59 -22.73 -6.71
C ARG A 509 6.65 -23.64 -7.46
N ARG A 510 5.37 -23.29 -7.58
CA ARG A 510 4.42 -24.06 -8.42
C ARG A 510 4.86 -24.06 -9.86
N LEU A 511 5.29 -22.92 -10.40
CA LEU A 511 5.84 -22.83 -11.76
C LEU A 511 7.16 -23.62 -11.94
N LEU A 512 7.90 -23.88 -10.85
CA LEU A 512 9.07 -24.78 -10.87
C LEU A 512 8.69 -26.26 -10.72
N GLN A 513 7.48 -26.57 -10.26
CA GLN A 513 6.99 -27.93 -9.98
C GLN A 513 6.05 -28.44 -11.08
N ASP A 514 5.28 -27.55 -11.72
CA ASP A 514 4.42 -27.86 -12.85
C ASP A 514 5.27 -27.86 -14.14
N PRO A 515 5.36 -28.98 -14.88
CA PRO A 515 5.99 -28.97 -16.19
C PRO A 515 5.23 -28.00 -17.12
N PRO A 516 5.90 -27.42 -18.13
CA PRO A 516 5.27 -26.50 -19.07
C PRO A 516 4.00 -27.10 -19.66
N GLU A 517 2.99 -26.25 -19.93
CA GLU A 517 1.72 -26.68 -20.49
C GLU A 517 1.93 -27.63 -21.68
N PRO A 518 1.15 -28.73 -21.78
CA PRO A 518 1.33 -29.67 -22.87
C PRO A 518 1.15 -28.95 -24.21
N PRO A 519 2.03 -29.18 -25.20
CA PRO A 519 1.88 -28.61 -26.54
C PRO A 519 0.52 -29.02 -27.15
N GLU A 520 -0.09 -28.16 -27.97
CA GLU A 520 -1.28 -28.55 -28.74
C GLU A 520 -0.95 -29.77 -29.63
N PRO A 521 -1.81 -30.81 -29.65
CA PRO A 521 -1.53 -32.04 -30.38
C PRO A 521 -1.54 -31.79 -31.89
N SER A 522 -0.50 -32.23 -32.59
CA SER A 522 -0.45 -32.23 -34.05
C SER A 522 -1.36 -33.32 -34.64
N ASP A 523 -1.68 -33.23 -35.94
CA ASP A 523 -2.38 -34.31 -36.66
C ASP A 523 -1.67 -35.68 -36.52
N PHE A 524 -0.33 -35.67 -36.38
CA PHE A 524 0.45 -36.87 -36.12
C PHE A 524 0.23 -37.38 -34.70
N ALA A 525 0.23 -36.50 -33.70
CA ALA A 525 -0.05 -36.86 -32.31
C ALA A 525 -1.45 -37.45 -32.14
N GLU A 526 -2.46 -36.89 -32.81
CA GLU A 526 -3.82 -37.43 -32.82
C GLU A 526 -3.87 -38.84 -33.44
N GLN A 527 -3.15 -39.07 -34.54
CA GLN A 527 -3.08 -40.39 -35.18
C GLN A 527 -2.36 -41.43 -34.31
N VAL A 528 -1.28 -41.04 -33.63
CA VAL A 528 -0.57 -41.88 -32.67
C VAL A 528 -1.50 -42.26 -31.52
N LYS A 529 -2.23 -41.29 -30.97
CA LYS A 529 -3.22 -41.51 -29.91
C LYS A 529 -4.33 -42.46 -30.34
N ALA A 530 -4.91 -42.24 -31.52
CA ALA A 530 -5.97 -43.09 -32.07
C ALA A 530 -5.48 -44.54 -32.29
N ARG A 531 -4.24 -44.72 -32.77
CA ARG A 531 -3.62 -46.03 -32.92
C ARG A 531 -3.41 -46.72 -31.57
N ALA A 532 -2.95 -45.99 -30.56
CA ALA A 532 -2.79 -46.51 -29.21
C ALA A 532 -4.15 -46.91 -28.60
N ASP A 533 -5.21 -46.12 -28.81
CA ASP A 533 -6.57 -46.46 -28.35
C ASP A 533 -7.12 -47.74 -29.00
N ALA A 534 -6.82 -47.97 -30.29
CA ALA A 534 -7.21 -49.20 -30.98
C ALA A 534 -6.50 -50.45 -30.41
N LEU A 535 -5.26 -50.31 -29.92
CA LEU A 535 -4.51 -51.37 -29.26
C LEU A 535 -5.03 -51.60 -27.83
N VAL A 536 -5.38 -50.53 -27.11
CA VAL A 536 -6.06 -50.61 -25.80
C VAL A 536 -7.39 -51.37 -25.91
N ALA A 537 -8.18 -51.11 -26.94
CA ALA A 537 -9.44 -51.84 -27.18
C ALA A 537 -9.24 -53.34 -27.39
N GLN A 538 -8.06 -53.74 -27.89
CA GLN A 538 -7.64 -55.13 -28.07
C GLN A 538 -6.92 -55.70 -26.83
N ARG A 539 -6.86 -54.94 -25.73
CA ARG A 539 -6.11 -55.27 -24.50
C ARG A 539 -4.60 -55.45 -24.72
N GLN A 540 -4.04 -54.82 -25.74
CA GLN A 540 -2.60 -54.83 -26.03
C GLN A 540 -1.93 -53.59 -25.42
N TYR A 541 -1.91 -53.49 -24.08
CA TYR A 541 -1.48 -52.28 -23.37
C TYR A 541 0.02 -51.98 -23.53
N ARG A 542 0.86 -53.02 -23.59
CA ARG A 542 2.31 -52.88 -23.86
C ARG A 542 2.60 -52.33 -25.25
N GLU A 543 1.89 -52.83 -26.27
CA GLU A 543 2.04 -52.30 -27.63
C GLU A 543 1.50 -50.87 -27.74
N ALA A 544 0.41 -50.55 -27.05
CA ALA A 544 -0.12 -49.19 -26.97
C ALA A 544 0.87 -48.22 -26.31
N LEU A 545 1.55 -48.64 -25.23
CA LEU A 545 2.58 -47.85 -24.56
C LEU A 545 3.77 -47.59 -25.49
N ASN A 546 4.28 -48.64 -26.15
CA ASN A 546 5.39 -48.50 -27.11
C ASN A 546 5.04 -47.53 -28.26
N VAL A 547 3.81 -47.57 -28.76
CA VAL A 547 3.34 -46.64 -29.81
C VAL A 547 3.34 -45.19 -29.33
N MET A 548 2.93 -44.93 -28.10
CA MET A 548 2.97 -43.58 -27.52
C MET A 548 4.41 -43.09 -27.27
N GLU A 549 5.29 -43.95 -26.76
CA GLU A 549 6.71 -43.63 -26.50
C GLU A 549 7.49 -43.38 -27.80
N ASP A 550 7.30 -44.24 -28.81
CA ASP A 550 7.88 -44.06 -30.15
C ASP A 550 7.34 -42.81 -30.85
N GLY A 551 6.07 -42.50 -30.63
CA GLY A 551 5.43 -41.27 -31.12
C GLY A 551 6.06 -40.03 -30.50
N LEU A 552 6.24 -40.02 -29.17
CA LEU A 552 6.86 -38.93 -28.43
C LEU A 552 8.32 -38.69 -28.86
N ALA A 553 9.04 -39.73 -29.22
CA ALA A 553 10.40 -39.62 -29.75
C ALA A 553 10.47 -38.95 -31.15
N ARG A 554 9.34 -38.93 -31.88
CA ARG A 554 9.26 -38.38 -33.26
C ARG A 554 8.60 -37.01 -33.30
N ASP A 555 7.66 -36.75 -32.41
CA ASP A 555 6.93 -35.49 -32.32
C ASP A 555 6.66 -35.17 -30.85
N SER A 556 7.21 -34.04 -30.38
CA SER A 556 7.05 -33.60 -28.99
C SER A 556 5.60 -33.22 -28.65
N SER A 557 4.73 -32.96 -29.64
CA SER A 557 3.31 -32.68 -29.42
C SER A 557 2.52 -33.89 -28.90
N VAL A 558 3.08 -35.11 -29.00
CA VAL A 558 2.52 -36.31 -28.36
C VAL A 558 2.51 -36.18 -26.82
N ALA A 559 3.33 -35.26 -26.26
CA ALA A 559 3.29 -34.91 -24.84
C ALA A 559 1.94 -34.35 -24.38
N ALA A 560 1.08 -33.89 -25.30
CA ALA A 560 -0.33 -33.56 -25.04
C ALA A 560 -1.10 -34.71 -24.36
N TYR A 561 -0.65 -35.95 -24.57
CA TYR A 561 -1.27 -37.17 -24.04
C TYR A 561 -0.40 -37.85 -22.95
N ALA A 562 0.41 -37.08 -22.23
CA ALA A 562 1.27 -37.59 -21.15
C ALA A 562 0.48 -38.39 -20.10
N ASP A 563 -0.69 -37.89 -19.67
CA ASP A 563 -1.59 -38.57 -18.73
C ASP A 563 -2.03 -39.95 -19.20
N PHE A 564 -2.35 -40.07 -20.50
CA PHE A 564 -2.73 -41.35 -21.10
C PHE A 564 -1.57 -42.34 -21.11
N THR A 565 -0.38 -41.86 -21.48
CA THR A 565 0.86 -42.65 -21.51
C THR A 565 1.25 -43.13 -20.10
N GLN A 566 1.12 -42.27 -19.10
CA GLN A 566 1.38 -42.62 -17.70
C GLN A 566 0.41 -43.69 -17.17
N ARG A 567 -0.88 -43.59 -17.52
CA ARG A 567 -1.89 -44.63 -17.17
C ARG A 567 -1.56 -45.96 -17.83
N LEU A 568 -1.15 -45.97 -19.10
CA LEU A 568 -0.70 -47.18 -19.79
C LEU A 568 0.52 -47.81 -19.09
N GLY A 569 1.51 -47.00 -18.72
CA GLY A 569 2.67 -47.46 -17.95
C GLY A 569 2.29 -48.15 -16.65
N GLY A 570 1.31 -47.59 -15.92
CA GLY A 570 0.75 -48.21 -14.71
C GLY A 570 0.09 -49.57 -14.98
N VAL A 571 -0.69 -49.72 -16.05
CA VAL A 571 -1.34 -50.99 -16.42
C VAL A 571 -0.29 -52.05 -16.80
N VAL A 572 0.72 -51.67 -17.57
CA VAL A 572 1.81 -52.57 -17.99
C VAL A 572 2.64 -53.04 -16.80
N GLN A 573 2.94 -52.16 -15.84
CA GLN A 573 3.61 -52.55 -14.58
C GLN A 573 2.79 -53.55 -13.76
N ILE A 574 1.45 -53.42 -13.77
CA ILE A 574 0.57 -54.37 -13.09
C ILE A 574 0.62 -55.73 -13.82
N GLU A 575 0.53 -55.75 -15.15
CA GLU A 575 0.66 -56.99 -15.94
C GLU A 575 1.98 -57.71 -15.67
N ASP A 576 3.10 -56.99 -15.55
CA ASP A 576 4.41 -57.57 -15.22
C ASP A 576 4.52 -58.07 -13.77
N SER A 577 3.70 -57.53 -12.86
CA SER A 577 3.73 -57.89 -11.45
C SER A 577 2.91 -59.15 -11.12
N VAL A 578 2.13 -59.67 -12.09
CA VAL A 578 1.35 -60.91 -11.93
C VAL A 578 2.16 -62.09 -12.48
N PRO A 579 2.63 -63.04 -11.65
CA PRO A 579 3.36 -64.20 -12.12
C PRO A 579 2.45 -65.13 -12.95
N ASP A 580 2.97 -65.67 -14.05
CA ASP A 580 2.33 -66.55 -15.06
C ASP A 580 1.64 -67.84 -14.52
N ASN A 581 1.55 -68.04 -13.20
CA ASN A 581 0.99 -69.22 -12.55
C ASN A 581 0.08 -68.88 -11.36
N ALA A 582 -0.90 -68.00 -11.56
CA ALA A 582 -2.07 -67.95 -10.69
C ALA A 582 -3.23 -68.69 -11.39
N PRO A 583 -3.85 -69.72 -10.76
CA PRO A 583 -4.85 -70.59 -11.37
C PRO A 583 -6.15 -69.87 -11.74
#